data_AF-A0AAU5JLQ2-F1
#
_entry.id   AF-A0AAU5JLQ2-F1
#
_cell.length_a   1.000
_cell.length_b   1.000
_cell.length_c   1.000
_cell.angle_alpha   90.00
_cell.angle_beta   90.00
_cell.angle_gamma   90.00
#
_symmetry.space_group_name_H-M   'P 1'
#
loop_
_entity.id
_entity.type
_entity.pdbx_description
1 polymer ?
#
loop_
_entity_poly.entity_id
_entity_poly.type
_entity_poly.pdbx_seq_one_letter_code
_entity_poly.pdbx_strand_id
1 'polypeptide(L)'
;MYAQLRETADELAGILWREHTVYRERGGGVVIRGEHVGRWISLAPTGGKDRALLRAGRLLDGGTTAPARSETVVDLTAGTAELATICRRLLADVAAGADTAQGPSRAGRPEGKPGKRAARAARPGRPRTSRHTSLGSWFVLLCVAGVLGVWLYSVFGRSGY
;
A
#
# COMPACT_ATOMS: atom_id res chain seq x y z
N MET A 1 -0.76 3.07 -27.34
CA MET A 1 -0.38 3.54 -26.00
C MET A 1 -1.21 2.90 -24.87
N TYR A 2 -2.50 3.19 -24.63
CA TYR A 2 -3.21 2.57 -23.47
C TYR A 2 -3.16 1.02 -23.45
N ALA A 3 -3.36 0.35 -24.59
CA ALA A 3 -3.25 -1.11 -24.68
C ALA A 3 -1.85 -1.62 -24.29
N GLN A 4 -0.80 -1.05 -24.88
CA GLN A 4 0.61 -1.28 -24.54
C GLN A 4 0.92 -1.03 -23.04
N LEU A 5 0.37 0.04 -22.44
CA LEU A 5 0.51 0.30 -21.00
C LEU A 5 -0.25 -0.74 -20.15
N ARG A 6 -1.41 -1.22 -20.62
CA ARG A 6 -2.23 -2.26 -19.96
C ARG A 6 -1.49 -3.59 -19.95
N GLU A 7 -0.94 -3.97 -21.10
CA GLU A 7 -0.16 -5.19 -21.38
C GLU A 7 1.14 -5.21 -20.57
N THR A 8 1.97 -4.16 -20.68
CA THR A 8 3.21 -4.01 -19.89
C THR A 8 2.90 -4.03 -18.38
N ALA A 9 1.78 -3.44 -17.94
CA ALA A 9 1.38 -3.45 -16.55
C ALA A 9 0.94 -4.83 -16.05
N ASP A 10 0.25 -5.65 -16.87
CA ASP A 10 -0.13 -7.02 -16.49
C ASP A 10 1.11 -7.93 -16.37
N GLU A 11 2.05 -7.85 -17.32
CA GLU A 11 3.32 -8.60 -17.21
C GLU A 11 4.12 -8.18 -15.96
N LEU A 12 4.28 -6.87 -15.74
CA LEU A 12 4.97 -6.35 -14.55
C LEU A 12 4.27 -6.77 -13.26
N ALA A 13 2.93 -6.80 -13.23
CA ALA A 13 2.18 -7.22 -12.06
C ALA A 13 2.50 -8.67 -11.67
N GLY A 14 2.52 -9.59 -12.65
CA GLY A 14 2.89 -10.99 -12.43
C GLY A 14 4.34 -11.19 -11.99
N ILE A 15 5.28 -10.36 -12.46
CA ILE A 15 6.70 -10.42 -12.06
C ILE A 15 6.92 -9.83 -10.66
N LEU A 16 6.20 -8.77 -10.30
CA LEU A 16 6.37 -8.06 -9.03
C LEU A 16 5.65 -8.76 -7.86
N TRP A 17 4.45 -9.27 -8.09
CA TRP A 17 3.47 -9.56 -7.03
C TRP A 17 2.62 -10.80 -7.32
N ARG A 18 2.59 -11.74 -6.35
CA ARG A 18 1.74 -12.94 -6.41
C ARG A 18 0.25 -12.60 -6.41
N GLU A 19 -0.14 -11.59 -5.63
CA GLU A 19 -1.51 -11.09 -5.54
C GLU A 19 -1.53 -9.61 -5.94
N HIS A 20 -2.17 -9.32 -7.06
CA HIS A 20 -2.24 -7.97 -7.62
C HIS A 20 -3.61 -7.71 -8.24
N THR A 21 -3.99 -6.43 -8.29
CA THR A 21 -5.06 -5.94 -9.17
C THR A 21 -4.49 -4.90 -10.12
N VAL A 22 -4.99 -4.85 -11.35
CA VAL A 22 -4.55 -3.89 -12.36
C VAL A 22 -5.76 -3.17 -12.95
N TYR A 23 -5.77 -1.84 -12.93
CA TYR A 23 -6.92 -1.04 -13.33
C TYR A 23 -6.54 0.25 -14.07
N ARG A 24 -7.49 0.80 -14.84
CA ARG A 24 -7.32 2.05 -15.58
C ARG A 24 -7.50 3.27 -14.68
N GLU A 25 -6.56 4.20 -14.76
CA GLU A 25 -6.70 5.52 -14.14
C GLU A 25 -7.47 6.49 -15.05
N ARG A 26 -8.20 7.45 -14.45
CA ARG A 26 -8.91 8.52 -15.19
C ARG A 26 -7.98 9.34 -16.09
N GLY A 27 -6.71 9.49 -15.73
CA GLY A 27 -5.67 10.14 -16.53
C GLY A 27 -5.16 9.32 -17.73
N GLY A 28 -5.76 8.16 -18.03
CA GLY A 28 -5.34 7.30 -19.15
C GLY A 28 -4.12 6.40 -18.87
N GLY A 29 -3.53 6.50 -17.67
CA GLY A 29 -2.56 5.55 -17.15
C GLY A 29 -3.19 4.25 -16.64
N VAL A 30 -2.34 3.36 -16.16
CA VAL A 30 -2.69 2.05 -15.59
C VAL A 30 -2.04 1.93 -14.21
N VAL A 31 -2.78 1.44 -13.21
CA VAL A 31 -2.29 1.26 -11.84
C VAL A 31 -2.25 -0.24 -11.52
N ILE A 32 -1.11 -0.71 -11.04
CA ILE A 32 -0.90 -2.01 -10.42
C ILE A 32 -0.95 -1.83 -8.90
N ARG A 33 -1.74 -2.64 -8.20
CA ARG A 33 -1.93 -2.56 -6.74
C ARG A 33 -1.73 -3.92 -6.09
N GLY A 34 -0.73 -4.01 -5.21
CA GLY A 34 -0.44 -5.19 -4.39
C GLY A 34 -0.97 -5.00 -2.98
N GLU A 35 -2.19 -5.49 -2.72
CA GLU A 35 -2.87 -5.40 -1.41
C GLU A 35 -1.98 -6.02 -0.31
N HIS A 36 -1.51 -7.24 -0.54
CA HIS A 36 -0.71 -8.06 0.38
C HIS A 36 0.64 -7.44 0.82
N VAL A 37 1.14 -6.41 0.13
CA VAL A 37 2.34 -5.64 0.51
C VAL A 37 2.04 -4.18 0.87
N GLY A 38 0.79 -3.73 0.75
CA GLY A 38 0.40 -2.33 0.97
C GLY A 38 1.07 -1.35 0.00
N ARG A 39 1.25 -1.72 -1.28
CA ARG A 39 1.96 -0.90 -2.30
C ARG A 39 1.18 -0.78 -3.61
N TRP A 40 1.50 0.27 -4.36
CA TRP A 40 1.01 0.46 -5.72
C TRP A 40 2.11 1.05 -6.62
N ILE A 41 2.01 0.77 -7.92
CA ILE A 41 2.77 1.40 -9.00
C ILE A 41 1.77 1.90 -10.06
N SER A 42 1.98 3.07 -10.67
CA SER A 42 1.25 3.44 -11.89
C SER A 42 2.19 3.73 -13.06
N LEU A 43 1.70 3.42 -14.26
CA LEU A 43 2.29 3.71 -15.56
C LEU A 43 1.42 4.77 -16.23
N ALA A 44 1.91 6.00 -16.37
CA ALA A 44 1.21 7.08 -17.06
C ALA A 44 1.91 7.48 -18.37
N PRO A 45 1.17 7.84 -19.44
CA PRO A 45 1.80 8.31 -20.68
C PRO A 45 2.43 9.70 -20.50
N THR A 46 3.65 9.91 -21.02
CA THR A 46 4.36 11.21 -20.95
C THR A 46 4.21 12.07 -22.21
N GLY A 47 3.42 11.64 -23.18
CA GLY A 47 3.29 12.28 -24.50
C GLY A 47 4.40 11.91 -25.50
N GLY A 48 5.55 11.41 -25.04
CA GLY A 48 6.55 10.79 -25.91
C GLY A 48 6.13 9.40 -26.38
N LYS A 49 6.48 9.04 -27.62
CA LYS A 49 6.29 7.68 -28.14
C LYS A 49 7.09 6.68 -27.28
N ASP A 50 6.46 5.57 -26.92
CA ASP A 50 7.01 4.48 -26.09
C ASP A 50 7.63 4.91 -24.74
N ARG A 51 7.29 6.10 -24.23
CA ARG A 51 7.76 6.60 -22.94
C ARG A 51 6.62 6.65 -21.91
N ALA A 52 6.93 6.23 -20.69
CA ALA A 52 5.98 6.20 -19.58
C ALA A 52 6.61 6.78 -18.31
N LEU A 53 5.79 7.45 -17.51
CA LEU A 53 6.12 7.87 -16.15
C LEU A 53 5.69 6.74 -15.21
N LEU A 54 6.67 6.09 -14.58
CA LEU A 54 6.46 5.22 -13.44
C LEU A 54 6.30 6.06 -12.17
N ARG A 55 5.29 5.76 -11.38
CA ARG A 55 5.10 6.29 -10.01
C ARG A 55 4.94 5.14 -9.05
N ALA A 56 5.53 5.24 -7.86
CA ALA A 56 5.36 4.27 -6.79
C ALA A 56 4.90 4.95 -5.49
N GLY A 57 4.07 4.24 -4.73
CA GLY A 57 3.53 4.72 -3.46
C GLY A 57 3.08 3.60 -2.53
N ARG A 58 2.55 4.00 -1.37
CA ARG A 58 1.93 3.09 -0.41
C ARG A 58 0.43 3.08 -0.60
N LEU A 59 -0.17 1.95 -0.29
CA LEU A 59 -1.59 1.88 0.00
C LEU A 59 -1.82 2.33 1.45
N LEU A 60 -2.99 2.92 1.71
CA LEU A 60 -3.47 3.27 3.04
C LEU A 60 -4.57 2.30 3.46
N ASP A 61 -4.78 2.18 4.78
CA ASP A 61 -5.90 1.43 5.34
C ASP A 61 -7.24 1.93 4.75
N GLY A 62 -8.16 0.99 4.50
CA GLY A 62 -9.37 1.26 3.70
C GLY A 62 -9.14 1.30 2.19
N GLY A 63 -7.92 1.02 1.70
CA GLY A 63 -7.65 0.75 0.29
C GLY A 63 -7.58 2.00 -0.60
N THR A 64 -7.16 3.13 -0.06
CA THR A 64 -6.86 4.34 -0.84
C THR A 64 -5.37 4.40 -1.18
N THR A 65 -5.02 4.85 -2.38
CA THR A 65 -3.62 5.04 -2.79
C THR A 65 -3.07 6.33 -2.19
N ALA A 66 -2.03 6.24 -1.35
CA ALA A 66 -1.31 7.42 -0.88
C ALA A 66 -0.62 8.12 -2.07
N PRO A 67 -0.35 9.44 -1.99
CA PRO A 67 0.43 10.14 -3.01
C PRO A 67 1.76 9.45 -3.33
N ALA A 68 2.19 9.55 -4.59
CA ALA A 68 3.47 9.01 -5.04
C ALA A 68 4.62 9.55 -4.18
N ARG A 69 5.60 8.69 -3.88
CA ARG A 69 6.81 9.07 -3.12
C ARG A 69 8.09 8.92 -3.93
N SER A 70 8.04 8.14 -5.01
CA SER A 70 9.12 8.01 -5.99
C SER A 70 8.51 7.98 -7.39
N GLU A 71 9.10 8.68 -8.35
CA GLU A 71 8.69 8.66 -9.75
C GLU A 71 9.89 8.76 -10.70
N THR A 72 9.77 8.19 -11.90
CA THR A 72 10.82 8.24 -12.94
C THR A 72 10.23 7.97 -14.33
N VAL A 73 10.84 8.51 -15.38
CA VAL A 73 10.43 8.26 -16.77
C VAL A 73 11.26 7.12 -17.35
N VAL A 74 10.60 6.13 -17.95
CA VAL A 74 11.20 4.94 -18.57
C VAL A 74 10.84 4.81 -20.04
N ASP A 75 11.65 4.05 -20.77
CA ASP A 75 11.34 3.56 -22.11
C ASP A 75 10.65 2.19 -22.01
N LEU A 76 9.50 2.02 -22.66
CA LEU A 76 8.76 0.77 -22.70
C LEU A 76 9.45 -0.30 -23.57
N THR A 77 10.38 0.10 -24.45
CA THR A 77 11.16 -0.82 -25.30
C THR A 77 12.35 -1.48 -24.57
N ALA A 78 12.69 -1.04 -23.35
CA ALA A 78 13.77 -1.63 -22.54
C ALA A 78 13.48 -3.08 -22.05
N GLY A 79 12.26 -3.58 -22.27
CA GLY A 79 11.87 -4.94 -21.92
C GLY A 79 11.49 -5.12 -20.45
N THR A 80 10.63 -6.10 -20.20
CA THR A 80 9.91 -6.24 -18.94
C THR A 80 10.82 -6.54 -17.73
N ALA A 81 11.98 -7.17 -17.96
CA ALA A 81 12.96 -7.47 -16.91
C ALA A 81 13.71 -6.23 -16.39
N GLU A 82 14.04 -5.27 -17.26
CA GLU A 82 14.64 -3.99 -16.85
C GLU A 82 13.59 -3.14 -16.13
N LEU A 83 12.39 -3.03 -16.73
CA LEU A 83 11.25 -2.33 -16.12
C LEU A 83 10.89 -2.88 -14.74
N ALA A 84 10.86 -4.21 -14.56
CA ALA A 84 10.64 -4.84 -13.25
C ALA A 84 11.75 -4.52 -12.24
N THR A 85 12.98 -4.28 -12.70
CA THR A 85 14.11 -3.90 -11.85
C THR A 85 14.02 -2.43 -11.43
N ILE A 86 13.62 -1.53 -12.33
CA ILE A 86 13.29 -0.13 -12.00
C ILE A 86 12.11 -0.07 -11.04
N CYS A 87 11.03 -0.80 -11.28
CA CYS A 87 9.87 -0.91 -10.39
C CYS A 87 10.25 -1.40 -8.99
N ARG A 88 11.09 -2.44 -8.87
CA ARG A 88 11.59 -2.94 -7.58
C ARG A 88 12.43 -1.89 -6.84
N ARG A 89 13.27 -1.13 -7.54
CA ARG A 89 14.02 0.00 -6.96
C ARG A 89 13.08 1.08 -6.41
N LEU A 90 12.11 1.54 -7.19
CA LEU A 90 11.13 2.53 -6.73
C LEU A 90 10.37 2.04 -5.48
N LEU A 91 9.95 0.77 -5.45
CA LEU A 91 9.29 0.18 -4.28
C LEU A 91 10.20 0.14 -3.04
N ALA A 92 11.50 -0.10 -3.21
CA ALA A 92 12.49 -0.03 -2.14
C ALA A 92 12.71 1.41 -1.63
N ASP A 93 12.79 2.40 -2.53
CA ASP A 93 12.88 3.82 -2.15
C ASP A 93 11.65 4.26 -1.32
N VAL A 94 10.44 3.83 -1.74
CA VAL A 94 9.18 4.05 -1.00
C VAL A 94 9.14 3.29 0.34
N ALA A 95 9.95 2.24 0.52
CA ALA A 95 10.10 1.51 1.77
C ALA A 95 11.10 2.19 2.72
N ALA A 96 12.29 2.59 2.26
CA ALA A 96 13.26 3.30 3.09
C ALA A 96 12.71 4.62 3.65
N GLY A 97 11.88 5.32 2.86
CA GLY A 97 11.10 6.48 3.30
C GLY A 97 9.89 6.16 4.19
N ALA A 98 9.70 4.92 4.65
CA ALA A 98 8.64 4.50 5.57
C ALA A 98 9.15 4.47 7.00
N ASP A 99 10.28 3.79 7.20
CA ASP A 99 10.85 3.52 8.52
C ASP A 99 11.34 4.83 9.17
N THR A 100 11.84 5.77 8.35
CA THR A 100 12.15 7.15 8.76
C THR A 100 10.95 7.94 9.28
N ALA A 101 9.72 7.60 8.88
CA ALA A 101 8.50 8.25 9.34
C ALA A 101 7.89 7.60 10.60
N GLN A 102 8.38 6.43 11.02
CA GLN A 102 7.97 5.72 12.24
C GLN A 102 8.97 5.88 13.40
N GLY A 103 10.06 6.63 13.20
CA GLY A 103 10.95 7.02 14.30
C GLY A 103 10.17 7.75 15.42
N PRO A 104 10.48 7.49 16.70
CA PRO A 104 9.71 8.04 17.81
C PRO A 104 9.76 9.57 17.81
N SER A 105 8.59 10.22 17.82
CA SER A 105 8.43 11.68 17.85
C SER A 105 9.30 12.30 18.95
N ARG A 106 10.42 12.90 18.54
CA ARG A 106 11.49 13.33 19.45
C ARG A 106 11.08 14.61 20.18
N ALA A 107 10.40 14.43 21.31
CA ALA A 107 10.07 15.52 22.22
C ALA A 107 11.35 16.25 22.67
N GLY A 108 11.55 17.48 22.18
CA GLY A 108 12.76 18.27 22.39
C GLY A 108 12.51 19.77 22.18
N ARG A 109 12.23 20.47 23.27
CA ARG A 109 12.16 21.94 23.42
C ARG A 109 13.33 22.34 24.37
N PRO A 110 14.05 23.48 24.23
CA PRO A 110 13.54 24.86 24.11
C PRO A 110 14.13 25.73 22.96
N GLU A 111 13.62 26.93 22.64
CA GLU A 111 12.51 27.70 23.25
C GLU A 111 11.46 28.21 22.20
N GLY A 112 11.25 29.50 21.81
CA GLY A 112 11.80 30.78 22.29
C GLY A 112 11.06 32.07 21.86
N LYS A 113 10.44 32.74 22.84
CA LYS A 113 9.86 34.12 22.82
C LYS A 113 8.64 34.38 21.88
N PRO A 114 7.82 35.44 22.12
CA PRO A 114 6.38 35.35 21.87
C PRO A 114 5.76 36.37 20.88
N GLY A 115 4.63 35.99 20.26
CA GLY A 115 3.74 36.87 19.51
C GLY A 115 2.26 36.68 19.91
N LYS A 116 1.48 37.77 20.02
CA LYS A 116 0.08 37.76 20.48
C LYS A 116 -0.93 37.86 19.33
N ARG A 117 -1.92 36.97 19.29
CA ARG A 117 -3.34 37.14 18.87
C ARG A 117 -3.96 35.71 18.76
N ALA A 118 -4.86 35.23 19.62
CA ALA A 118 -6.19 35.69 20.04
C ALA A 118 -7.33 34.88 19.35
N ALA A 119 -7.94 33.97 20.12
CA ALA A 119 -9.26 33.33 19.93
C ALA A 119 -9.44 32.36 18.72
N ARG A 120 -10.29 31.32 18.78
CA ARG A 120 -11.39 31.04 19.73
C ARG A 120 -11.61 29.51 19.95
N ALA A 121 -12.02 29.15 21.16
CA ALA A 121 -12.72 27.92 21.62
C ALA A 121 -12.61 26.59 20.83
N ALA A 122 -11.99 25.56 21.44
CA ALA A 122 -12.64 24.26 21.73
C ALA A 122 -11.80 23.32 22.64
N ARG A 123 -12.37 22.94 23.79
CA ARG A 123 -12.06 21.77 24.65
C ARG A 123 -13.40 21.35 25.28
N PRO A 124 -13.67 20.09 25.67
CA PRO A 124 -12.68 19.08 26.11
C PRO A 124 -12.78 17.70 25.42
N GLY A 125 -11.77 16.85 25.66
CA GLY A 125 -11.77 15.44 25.22
C GLY A 125 -10.84 14.59 26.08
N ARG A 126 -11.41 13.74 26.95
CA ARG A 126 -10.68 12.79 27.82
C ARG A 126 -10.25 11.58 26.97
N PRO A 127 -9.02 11.05 27.10
CA PRO A 127 -8.60 9.87 26.32
C PRO A 127 -9.45 8.67 26.73
N ARG A 128 -10.36 8.22 25.85
CA ARG A 128 -11.17 7.02 26.07
C ARG A 128 -10.38 5.81 25.57
N THR A 129 -10.18 4.83 26.43
CA THR A 129 -9.61 3.52 26.08
C THR A 129 -10.61 2.71 25.24
N SER A 130 -10.75 3.02 23.95
CA SER A 130 -11.55 2.21 23.03
C SER A 130 -10.76 1.00 22.53
N ARG A 131 -10.92 -0.13 23.23
CA ARG A 131 -10.47 -1.44 22.73
C ARG A 131 -11.34 -1.84 21.54
N HIS A 132 -10.93 -1.46 20.34
CA HIS A 132 -11.65 -1.76 19.08
C HIS A 132 -11.45 -3.20 18.60
N THR A 133 -11.82 -4.19 19.41
CA THR A 133 -12.23 -5.50 18.88
C THR A 133 -13.63 -5.33 18.28
N SER A 134 -13.69 -4.95 16.99
CA SER A 134 -14.98 -4.84 16.29
C SER A 134 -15.67 -6.21 16.22
N LEU A 135 -17.00 -6.24 16.20
CA LEU A 135 -17.75 -7.51 16.23
C LEU A 135 -17.41 -8.41 15.02
N GLY A 136 -17.05 -7.82 13.87
CA GLY A 136 -16.55 -8.57 12.72
C GLY A 136 -15.23 -9.31 12.97
N SER A 137 -14.31 -8.73 13.76
CA SER A 137 -13.07 -9.41 14.16
C SER A 137 -13.34 -10.63 15.04
N TRP A 138 -14.33 -10.55 15.93
CA TRP A 138 -14.77 -11.69 16.73
C TRP A 138 -15.44 -12.78 15.88
N PHE A 139 -16.23 -12.40 14.87
CA PHE A 139 -16.85 -13.34 13.93
C PHE A 139 -15.82 -14.11 13.10
N VAL A 140 -14.78 -13.42 12.60
CA VAL A 140 -13.66 -14.06 11.88
C VAL A 140 -12.90 -15.04 12.79
N LEU A 141 -12.64 -14.67 14.05
CA LEU A 141 -12.02 -15.56 15.03
C LEU A 141 -12.87 -16.81 15.30
N LEU A 142 -14.20 -16.68 15.38
CA LEU A 142 -15.11 -17.82 15.51
C LEU A 142 -15.06 -18.75 14.28
N CYS A 143 -15.07 -18.21 13.07
CA CYS A 143 -14.93 -19.01 11.85
C CYS A 143 -13.59 -19.75 11.79
N VAL A 144 -12.48 -19.09 12.12
CA VAL A 144 -11.14 -19.70 12.14
C VAL A 144 -11.06 -20.80 13.22
N ALA A 145 -11.60 -20.55 14.42
CA ALA A 145 -11.66 -21.55 15.49
C ALA A 145 -12.52 -22.76 15.11
N GLY A 146 -13.65 -22.55 14.43
CA GLY A 146 -14.50 -23.64 13.92
C GLY A 146 -13.81 -24.50 12.87
N VAL A 147 -13.14 -23.88 11.89
CA VAL A 147 -12.35 -24.59 10.85
C VAL A 147 -11.21 -25.37 11.48
N LEU A 148 -10.47 -24.78 12.43
CA LEU A 148 -9.41 -25.47 13.18
C LEU A 148 -9.98 -26.65 13.99
N GLY A 149 -11.13 -26.49 14.65
CA GLY A 149 -11.81 -27.55 15.40
C GLY A 149 -12.20 -28.73 14.50
N VAL A 150 -12.79 -28.48 13.34
CA VAL A 150 -13.15 -29.52 12.35
C VAL A 150 -11.90 -30.19 11.76
N TRP A 151 -10.83 -29.42 11.48
CA TRP A 151 -9.58 -29.97 10.98
C TRP A 151 -8.89 -30.88 12.01
N LEU A 152 -8.77 -30.41 13.26
CA LEU A 152 -8.23 -31.21 14.38
C LEU A 152 -9.09 -32.46 14.64
N TYR A 153 -10.43 -32.35 14.58
CA TYR A 153 -11.31 -33.51 14.70
C TYR A 153 -11.14 -34.50 13.54
N SER A 154 -10.91 -34.02 12.31
CA SER A 154 -10.64 -34.89 11.15
C SER A 154 -9.29 -35.60 11.24
N VAL A 155 -8.27 -34.94 11.80
CA VAL A 155 -6.91 -35.48 11.95
C VAL A 155 -6.81 -36.44 13.14
N PHE A 156 -7.30 -36.04 14.32
CA PHE A 156 -7.17 -36.82 15.56
C PHE A 156 -8.39 -37.70 15.85
N GLY A 157 -9.60 -37.23 15.59
CA GLY A 157 -10.84 -37.99 15.80
C GLY A 157 -11.00 -39.19 14.86
N ARG A 158 -10.21 -39.29 13.78
CA ARG A 158 -10.12 -40.50 12.93
C ARG A 158 -9.06 -41.51 13.40
N SER A 159 -8.37 -41.23 14.51
CA SER A 159 -7.37 -42.14 15.12
C SER A 159 -7.84 -42.83 16.41
N GLY A 160 -9.07 -42.54 16.87
CA GLY A 160 -9.73 -43.25 17.97
C GLY A 160 -10.76 -44.25 17.48
N TYR A 161 -10.79 -45.42 18.13
CA TYR A 161 -11.92 -46.36 18.14
C TYR A 161 -12.99 -45.90 19.16
#